data_AF-A0A8I1RDP8-F1
#
_entry.id   AF-A0A8I1RDP8-F1
#
_cell.length_a   1.000
_cell.length_b   1.000
_cell.length_c   1.000
_cell.angle_alpha   90.00
_cell.angle_beta   90.00
_cell.angle_gamma   90.00
#
_symmetry.space_group_name_H-M   'P 1'
#
loop_
_entity.id
_entity.type
_entity.pdbx_description
1 polymer ?
#
loop_
_entity_poly.entity_id
_entity_poly.type
_entity_poly.pdbx_seq_one_letter_code
_entity_poly.pdbx_strand_id
1 'polypeptide(L)'
;MTAREIAAGLGFVGVGKGTDLSKLVLNRIVTLKNWAATVSDLCSFARLKLPTTCPAFKDIDQQVEVLCPDGNRRFVRLHEIESGLSPAIFCLPGRPAVITPILREFAEQLLEHSPQTTLLPRSRAAQFSERHYLSSERTLKFFGRGTLMLFYESSRGKGISSVVAIARVQRAYLKPKGVIDQADFDPSVLSPETLSSIGISEAKTVTAFDNVIVLPKPVSLRSLRKIGCGEPTQLITTRPITSEQLNKILDEALSQ
;
A
#
# COMPACT_ATOMS: atom_id res chain seq x y z
N MET A 1 -13.84 20.33 -9.43
CA MET A 1 -12.98 19.24 -9.93
C MET A 1 -13.85 18.36 -10.82
N THR A 2 -13.47 18.18 -12.08
CA THR A 2 -14.27 17.41 -13.05
C THR A 2 -13.96 15.92 -12.94
N ALA A 3 -14.91 15.03 -13.28
CA ALA A 3 -14.70 13.58 -13.20
C ALA A 3 -13.47 13.10 -14.01
N ARG A 4 -13.13 13.82 -15.09
CA ARG A 4 -11.97 13.54 -15.95
C ARG A 4 -10.65 13.89 -15.28
N GLU A 5 -10.58 14.95 -14.47
CA GLU A 5 -9.39 15.30 -13.67
C GLU A 5 -9.12 14.24 -12.60
N ILE A 6 -10.18 13.75 -11.93
CA ILE A 6 -10.08 12.68 -10.94
C ILE A 6 -9.57 11.40 -11.61
N ALA A 7 -10.15 11.03 -12.76
CA ALA A 7 -9.74 9.84 -13.50
C ALA A 7 -8.28 9.93 -13.98
N ALA A 8 -7.82 11.10 -14.44
CA ALA A 8 -6.43 11.33 -14.80
C ALA A 8 -5.48 11.12 -13.61
N GLY A 9 -5.84 11.63 -12.41
CA GLY A 9 -5.09 11.39 -11.18
C GLY A 9 -5.02 9.91 -10.76
N LEU A 10 -6.04 9.13 -11.15
CA LEU A 10 -6.09 7.67 -10.95
C LEU A 10 -5.41 6.88 -12.08
N GLY A 11 -4.73 7.53 -13.02
CA GLY A 11 -3.98 6.86 -14.10
C GLY A 11 -4.78 6.54 -15.36
N PHE A 12 -6.01 7.02 -15.48
CA PHE A 12 -6.80 6.84 -16.70
C PHE A 12 -6.38 7.84 -17.79
N VAL A 13 -6.34 7.37 -19.02
CA VAL A 13 -5.99 8.15 -20.21
C VAL A 13 -7.10 8.03 -21.24
N GLY A 14 -7.39 9.12 -21.96
CA GLY A 14 -8.42 9.11 -23.00
C GLY A 14 -8.02 8.27 -24.22
N VAL A 15 -8.98 7.51 -24.75
CA VAL A 15 -8.80 6.74 -25.99
C VAL A 15 -9.39 7.52 -27.16
N GLY A 16 -8.53 8.02 -28.04
CA GLY A 16 -8.94 8.77 -29.24
C GLY A 16 -9.67 10.09 -28.92
N LYS A 17 -10.61 10.48 -29.80
CA LYS A 17 -11.43 11.70 -29.65
C LYS A 17 -12.74 11.46 -28.87
N GLY A 18 -12.93 10.27 -28.31
CA GLY A 18 -14.16 9.87 -27.62
C GLY A 18 -14.21 10.24 -26.13
N THR A 19 -15.24 9.74 -25.45
CA THR A 19 -15.44 9.84 -23.99
C THR A 19 -14.80 8.69 -23.21
N ASP A 20 -14.24 7.71 -23.92
CA ASP A 20 -13.70 6.49 -23.31
C ASP A 20 -12.35 6.74 -22.65
N LEU A 21 -12.18 6.13 -21.48
CA LEU A 21 -10.95 6.17 -20.70
C LEU A 21 -10.40 4.74 -20.55
N SER A 22 -9.10 4.58 -20.72
CA SER A 22 -8.39 3.33 -20.47
C SER A 22 -7.29 3.53 -19.43
N LYS A 23 -6.97 2.47 -18.68
CA LYS A 23 -5.89 2.46 -17.71
C LYS A 23 -5.05 1.21 -17.89
N LEU A 24 -3.73 1.38 -17.87
CA LEU A 24 -2.80 0.27 -17.79
C LEU A 24 -2.63 -0.16 -16.33
N VAL A 25 -2.93 -1.42 -16.03
CA VAL A 25 -2.83 -1.96 -14.67
C VAL A 25 -1.71 -2.99 -14.61
N LEU A 26 -0.79 -2.83 -13.66
CA LEU A 26 0.33 -3.76 -13.47
C LEU A 26 0.01 -4.85 -12.43
N ASN A 27 -0.71 -4.51 -11.36
CA ASN A 27 -1.06 -5.41 -10.25
C ASN A 27 0.14 -6.22 -9.72
N ARG A 28 1.24 -5.54 -9.38
CA ARG A 28 2.49 -6.20 -8.99
C ARG A 28 3.25 -5.43 -7.92
N ILE A 29 3.89 -6.19 -7.03
CA ILE A 29 4.97 -5.71 -6.16
C ILE A 29 6.28 -5.85 -6.94
N VAL A 30 6.84 -4.73 -7.35
CA VAL A 30 8.08 -4.64 -8.11
C VAL A 30 9.25 -4.57 -7.13
N THR A 31 10.16 -5.54 -7.19
CA THR A 31 11.34 -5.66 -6.34
C THR A 31 12.60 -5.65 -7.21
N LEU A 32 13.77 -5.57 -6.57
CA LEU A 32 15.05 -5.70 -7.29
C LEU A 32 15.12 -7.01 -8.10
N LYS A 33 14.58 -8.12 -7.57
CA LYS A 33 14.65 -9.44 -8.21
C LYS A 33 13.80 -9.55 -9.47
N ASN A 34 12.62 -8.94 -9.48
CA ASN A 34 11.70 -9.00 -10.61
C ASN A 34 11.72 -7.73 -11.49
N TRP A 35 12.68 -6.83 -11.28
CA TRP A 35 12.81 -5.57 -12.02
C TRP A 35 12.91 -5.80 -13.53
N ALA A 36 13.88 -6.61 -13.95
CA ALA A 36 14.14 -6.87 -15.38
C ALA A 36 12.92 -7.52 -16.06
N ALA A 37 12.28 -8.47 -15.39
CA ALA A 37 11.05 -9.10 -15.88
C ALA A 37 9.91 -8.07 -16.00
N THR A 38 9.75 -7.19 -15.02
CA THR A 38 8.73 -6.13 -15.03
C THR A 38 8.97 -5.12 -16.16
N VAL A 39 10.22 -4.72 -16.39
CA VAL A 39 10.59 -3.84 -17.51
C VAL A 39 10.27 -4.51 -18.85
N SER A 40 10.58 -5.81 -18.98
CA SER A 40 10.26 -6.60 -20.17
C SER A 40 8.76 -6.68 -20.42
N ASP A 41 7.97 -6.97 -19.38
CA ASP A 41 6.50 -7.05 -19.47
C ASP A 41 5.89 -5.71 -19.88
N LEU A 42 6.28 -4.60 -19.24
CA LEU A 42 5.80 -3.26 -19.58
C LEU A 42 6.17 -2.86 -21.02
N CYS A 43 7.36 -3.25 -21.47
CA CYS A 43 7.77 -3.02 -22.85
C CYS A 43 6.92 -3.84 -23.83
N SER A 44 6.65 -5.11 -23.52
CA SER A 44 5.88 -6.01 -24.37
C SER A 44 4.42 -5.58 -24.49
N PHE A 45 3.76 -5.29 -23.36
CA PHE A 45 2.32 -5.02 -23.31
C PHE A 45 1.96 -3.56 -23.60
N ALA A 46 2.82 -2.62 -23.19
CA ALA A 46 2.49 -1.19 -23.24
C ALA A 46 3.51 -0.35 -24.02
N ARG A 47 4.58 -0.95 -24.57
CA ARG A 47 5.71 -0.24 -25.19
C ARG A 47 6.32 0.83 -24.28
N LEU A 48 6.16 0.68 -22.97
CA LEU A 48 6.69 1.55 -21.95
C LEU A 48 7.98 0.94 -21.41
N LYS A 49 9.09 1.67 -21.44
CA LYS A 49 10.36 1.17 -20.88
C LYS A 49 10.75 1.99 -19.65
N LEU A 50 10.97 1.28 -18.56
CA LEU A 50 11.63 1.78 -17.37
C LEU A 50 13.17 1.64 -17.50
N PRO A 51 13.98 2.24 -16.62
CA PRO A 51 15.42 2.10 -16.64
C PRO A 51 15.87 0.64 -16.58
N THR A 52 16.95 0.30 -17.26
CA THR A 52 17.49 -1.07 -17.29
C THR A 52 17.95 -1.55 -15.92
N THR A 53 18.48 -0.64 -15.11
CA THR A 53 18.89 -0.90 -13.73
C THR A 53 17.85 -0.36 -12.75
N CYS A 54 17.58 -1.12 -11.69
CA CYS A 54 16.66 -0.71 -10.64
C CYS A 54 17.26 0.47 -9.86
N PRO A 55 16.62 1.65 -9.83
CA PRO A 55 17.15 2.82 -9.12
C PRO A 55 17.03 2.62 -7.61
N ALA A 56 17.99 3.14 -6.84
CA ALA A 56 17.86 3.26 -5.40
C ALA A 56 16.77 4.27 -5.03
N PHE A 57 16.07 4.05 -3.93
CA PHE A 57 15.07 4.98 -3.41
C PHE A 57 15.76 6.17 -2.75
N LYS A 58 15.47 7.38 -3.24
CA LYS A 58 15.84 8.64 -2.58
C LYS A 58 14.63 9.30 -1.94
N ASP A 59 13.57 9.44 -2.71
CA ASP A 59 12.31 10.05 -2.31
C ASP A 59 11.17 9.55 -3.22
N ILE A 60 9.93 9.70 -2.78
CA ILE A 60 8.73 9.29 -3.52
C ILE A 60 8.42 10.20 -4.74
N ASP A 61 8.94 11.43 -4.74
CA ASP A 61 8.88 12.36 -5.87
C ASP A 61 10.13 12.29 -6.75
N GLN A 62 11.03 11.33 -6.52
CA GLN A 62 12.19 11.13 -7.40
C GLN A 62 11.73 10.86 -8.83
N GLN A 63 12.44 11.46 -9.78
CA GLN A 63 12.15 11.30 -11.19
C GLN A 63 12.78 10.01 -11.73
N VAL A 64 11.97 9.24 -12.44
CA VAL A 64 12.38 8.03 -13.15
C VAL A 64 12.25 8.31 -14.64
N GLU A 65 13.31 8.02 -15.40
CA GLU A 65 13.28 8.11 -16.86
C GLU A 65 12.38 6.99 -17.42
N VAL A 66 11.34 7.39 -18.16
CA VAL A 66 10.41 6.49 -18.82
C VAL A 66 10.45 6.77 -20.32
N LEU A 67 10.71 5.74 -21.12
CA LEU A 67 10.50 5.81 -22.56
C LEU A 67 9.05 5.48 -22.86
N CYS A 68 8.34 6.46 -23.41
CA CYS A 68 6.94 6.33 -23.75
C CYS A 68 6.75 5.68 -25.14
N PRO A 69 5.54 5.18 -25.46
CA PRO A 69 5.25 4.54 -26.75
C PRO A 69 5.42 5.45 -27.96
N ASP A 70 5.39 6.77 -27.74
CA ASP A 70 5.65 7.82 -28.75
C ASP A 70 7.15 7.98 -29.06
N GLY A 71 8.03 7.22 -28.40
CA GLY A 71 9.49 7.31 -28.54
C GLY A 71 10.11 8.44 -27.71
N ASN A 72 9.31 9.24 -27.01
CA ASN A 72 9.81 10.33 -26.18
C ASN A 72 10.25 9.81 -24.82
N ARG A 73 11.31 10.41 -24.30
CA ARG A 73 11.78 10.19 -22.93
C ARG A 73 11.10 11.21 -22.03
N ARG A 74 10.51 10.75 -20.94
CA ARG A 74 9.87 11.59 -19.93
C ARG A 74 10.43 11.26 -18.56
N PHE A 75 10.62 12.29 -17.75
CA PHE A 75 10.97 12.15 -16.35
C PHE A 75 9.68 12.19 -15.55
N VAL A 76 9.22 11.04 -15.08
CA VAL A 76 7.95 10.88 -14.36
C VAL A 76 8.27 10.61 -12.89
N ARG A 77 7.51 11.21 -11.97
CA ARG A 77 7.74 11.00 -10.53
C ARG A 77 7.36 9.57 -10.15
N LEU A 78 8.09 8.95 -9.23
CA LEU A 78 7.81 7.57 -8.80
C LEU A 78 6.36 7.39 -8.34
N HIS A 79 5.81 8.36 -7.60
CA HIS A 79 4.42 8.30 -7.15
C HIS A 79 3.41 8.26 -8.31
N GLU A 80 3.66 9.00 -9.40
CA GLU A 80 2.79 9.06 -10.58
C GLU A 80 2.85 7.75 -11.35
N ILE A 81 4.02 7.11 -11.43
CA ILE A 81 4.17 5.78 -12.02
C ILE A 81 3.34 4.76 -11.24
N GLU A 82 3.45 4.76 -9.91
CA GLU A 82 2.70 3.87 -9.04
C GLU A 82 1.18 4.10 -9.09
N SER A 83 0.73 5.35 -9.11
CA SER A 83 -0.70 5.67 -9.27
C SER A 83 -1.22 5.30 -10.67
N GLY A 84 -0.40 5.58 -11.69
CA GLY A 84 -0.68 5.29 -13.09
C GLY A 84 -0.86 3.80 -13.36
N LEU A 85 0.02 2.97 -12.78
CA LEU A 85 0.01 1.51 -12.92
C LEU A 85 -0.81 0.80 -11.83
N SER A 86 -1.54 1.57 -10.99
CA SER A 86 -2.18 1.07 -9.78
C SER A 86 -3.19 -0.06 -10.03
N PRO A 87 -3.23 -1.11 -9.17
CA PRO A 87 -2.34 -1.29 -8.02
C PRO A 87 -0.91 -1.68 -8.42
N ALA A 88 0.08 -0.93 -7.97
CA ALA A 88 1.49 -1.21 -8.21
C ALA A 88 2.34 -0.62 -7.10
N ILE A 89 3.29 -1.39 -6.58
CA ILE A 89 4.21 -0.92 -5.54
C ILE A 89 5.64 -1.22 -5.97
N PHE A 90 6.46 -0.19 -5.99
CA PHE A 90 7.87 -0.26 -6.35
C PHE A 90 8.73 -0.29 -5.09
N CYS A 91 9.09 -1.49 -4.63
CA CYS A 91 9.97 -1.73 -3.50
C CYS A 91 11.44 -1.51 -3.89
N LEU A 92 11.76 -0.26 -4.24
CA LEU A 92 13.11 0.17 -4.60
C LEU A 92 14.09 0.01 -3.42
N PRO A 93 15.37 -0.33 -3.66
CA PRO A 93 16.36 -0.47 -2.60
C PRO A 93 16.45 0.78 -1.72
N GLY A 94 16.35 0.61 -0.40
CA GLY A 94 16.39 1.72 0.56
C GLY A 94 15.04 2.37 0.86
N ARG A 95 13.94 1.95 0.20
CA ARG A 95 12.62 2.49 0.49
C ARG A 95 12.19 2.16 1.93
N PRO A 96 11.76 3.15 2.74
CA PRO A 96 11.27 2.92 4.09
C PRO A 96 10.06 1.99 4.11
N ALA A 97 10.02 1.09 5.08
CA ALA A 97 8.91 0.17 5.27
C ALA A 97 8.61 -0.03 6.76
N VAL A 98 7.34 -0.27 7.05
CA VAL A 98 6.83 -0.49 8.41
C VAL A 98 5.92 -1.70 8.42
N ILE A 99 5.93 -2.45 9.52
CA ILE A 99 4.90 -3.45 9.81
C ILE A 99 3.90 -2.80 10.75
N THR A 100 2.61 -2.93 10.44
CA THR A 100 1.51 -2.36 11.22
C THR A 100 0.52 -3.44 11.63
N PRO A 101 0.06 -3.47 12.90
CA PRO A 101 -0.92 -4.45 13.34
C PRO A 101 -2.32 -4.11 12.82
N ILE A 102 -3.09 -5.14 12.52
CA ILE A 102 -4.53 -5.04 12.27
C ILE A 102 -5.23 -6.27 12.86
N LEU A 103 -6.43 -6.07 13.40
CA LEU A 103 -7.29 -7.18 13.83
C LEU A 103 -7.95 -7.79 12.60
N ARG A 104 -8.21 -9.11 12.65
CA ARG A 104 -8.81 -9.84 11.54
C ARG A 104 -10.10 -9.18 11.02
N GLU A 105 -11.02 -8.82 11.91
CA GLU A 105 -12.31 -8.21 11.56
C GLU A 105 -12.16 -6.91 10.74
N PHE A 106 -11.12 -6.13 11.02
CA PHE A 106 -10.80 -4.91 10.29
C PHE A 106 -10.00 -5.20 9.03
N ALA A 107 -9.12 -6.20 9.04
CA ALA A 107 -8.28 -6.57 7.91
C ALA A 107 -9.11 -7.08 6.72
N GLU A 108 -10.11 -7.92 7.00
CA GLU A 108 -11.03 -8.45 5.99
C GLU A 108 -11.78 -7.31 5.28
N GLN A 109 -12.22 -6.30 6.03
CA GLN A 109 -12.95 -5.15 5.50
C GLN A 109 -12.05 -4.11 4.82
N LEU A 110 -10.82 -3.92 5.30
CA LEU A 110 -9.93 -2.85 4.88
C LEU A 110 -9.06 -3.26 3.69
N LEU A 111 -8.73 -4.55 3.56
CA LEU A 111 -7.78 -5.06 2.59
C LEU A 111 -8.43 -6.04 1.61
N GLU A 112 -9.63 -6.57 1.92
CA GLU A 112 -10.33 -7.58 1.13
C GLU A 112 -9.48 -8.85 0.89
N HIS A 113 -8.62 -9.21 1.86
CA HIS A 113 -7.65 -10.31 1.70
C HIS A 113 -8.23 -11.70 2.03
N SER A 114 -9.48 -11.80 2.47
CA SER A 114 -10.09 -13.08 2.85
C SER A 114 -10.44 -13.90 1.60
N PRO A 115 -10.04 -15.19 1.53
CA PRO A 115 -10.45 -16.08 0.43
C PRO A 115 -11.93 -16.47 0.52
N GLN A 116 -12.56 -16.31 1.69
CA GLN A 116 -13.97 -16.60 1.87
C GLN A 116 -14.78 -15.37 1.49
N THR A 117 -15.48 -15.43 0.35
CA THR A 117 -16.40 -14.39 -0.10
C THR A 117 -17.50 -14.21 0.94
N THR A 118 -17.41 -13.18 1.76
CA THR A 118 -18.44 -12.88 2.73
C THR A 118 -19.72 -12.51 1.97
N LEU A 119 -20.86 -13.12 2.32
CA LEU A 119 -22.19 -12.75 1.80
C LEU A 119 -22.66 -11.37 2.30
N LEU A 120 -21.90 -10.75 3.20
CA LEU A 120 -22.17 -9.43 3.74
C LEU A 120 -21.75 -8.34 2.74
N PRO A 121 -22.44 -7.18 2.73
CA PRO A 121 -22.06 -6.06 1.90
C PRO A 121 -20.60 -5.66 2.17
N ARG A 122 -19.85 -5.40 1.09
CA ARG A 122 -18.47 -4.92 1.18
C ARG A 122 -18.42 -3.65 2.02
N SER A 123 -17.36 -3.50 2.81
CA SER A 123 -17.15 -2.30 3.60
C SER A 123 -17.13 -1.07 2.69
N ARG A 124 -17.67 0.05 3.18
CA ARG A 124 -17.66 1.32 2.43
C ARG A 124 -16.23 1.77 2.12
N ALA A 125 -15.30 1.53 3.05
CA ALA A 125 -13.87 1.79 2.90
C ALA A 125 -13.24 1.09 1.68
N ALA A 126 -13.67 -0.14 1.38
CA ALA A 126 -13.11 -0.89 0.25
C ALA A 126 -13.41 -0.24 -1.11
N GLN A 127 -14.46 0.58 -1.20
CA GLN A 127 -14.85 1.32 -2.40
C GLN A 127 -13.98 2.56 -2.66
N PHE A 128 -13.21 3.01 -1.68
CA PHE A 128 -12.31 4.15 -1.85
C PHE A 128 -10.94 3.69 -2.39
N SER A 129 -10.41 4.46 -3.33
CA SER A 129 -9.04 4.28 -3.83
C SER A 129 -7.99 4.60 -2.77
N GLU A 130 -8.30 5.56 -1.89
CA GLU A 130 -7.52 5.91 -0.70
C GLU A 130 -8.29 5.45 0.54
N ARG A 131 -7.66 4.62 1.36
CA ARG A 131 -8.23 4.07 2.59
C ARG A 131 -7.54 4.68 3.81
N HIS A 132 -8.23 4.75 4.93
CA HIS A 132 -7.69 5.29 6.18
C HIS A 132 -7.41 4.18 7.19
N TYR A 133 -6.20 4.22 7.74
CA TYR A 133 -5.79 3.41 8.89
C TYR A 133 -5.57 4.35 10.09
N LEU A 134 -6.25 4.07 11.20
CA LEU A 134 -6.09 4.84 12.42
C LEU A 134 -5.21 4.08 13.41
N SER A 135 -4.31 4.80 14.07
CA SER A 135 -3.44 4.27 15.11
C SER A 135 -3.13 5.30 16.19
N SER A 136 -2.35 4.90 17.20
CA SER A 136 -1.90 5.82 18.25
C SER A 136 -1.10 7.00 17.68
N GLU A 137 -1.19 8.17 18.29
CA GLU A 137 -0.39 9.36 17.92
C GLU A 137 1.12 9.10 17.78
N ARG A 138 1.66 8.13 18.54
CA ARG A 138 3.10 7.81 18.57
C ARG A 138 3.61 7.20 17.26
N THR A 139 2.72 6.72 16.41
CA THR A 139 3.06 6.05 15.15
C THR A 139 3.27 7.03 14.00
N LEU A 140 2.86 8.30 14.12
CA LEU A 140 2.93 9.30 13.04
C LEU A 140 4.30 9.34 12.36
N LYS A 141 5.37 9.32 13.16
CA LYS A 141 6.77 9.37 12.68
C LYS A 141 7.16 8.23 11.73
N PHE A 142 6.39 7.15 11.70
CA PHE A 142 6.63 5.99 10.84
C PHE A 142 5.91 6.08 9.49
N PHE A 143 4.93 6.97 9.35
CA PHE A 143 4.07 7.06 8.18
C PHE A 143 4.41 8.28 7.30
N GLY A 144 5.67 8.37 6.88
CA GLY A 144 6.08 9.36 5.87
C GLY A 144 5.47 9.04 4.51
N ARG A 145 5.21 10.07 3.68
CA ARG A 145 4.69 9.89 2.32
C ARG A 145 5.60 8.97 1.50
N GLY A 146 5.00 7.99 0.81
CA GLY A 146 5.71 6.98 0.05
C GLY A 146 6.24 5.79 0.86
N THR A 147 6.15 5.81 2.19
CA THR A 147 6.53 4.66 3.04
C THR A 147 5.67 3.45 2.70
N LEU A 148 6.27 2.27 2.70
CA LEU A 148 5.58 1.01 2.52
C LEU A 148 4.99 0.53 3.84
N MET A 149 3.71 0.17 3.83
CA MET A 149 2.99 -0.30 5.01
C MET A 149 2.61 -1.77 4.80
N LEU A 150 3.19 -2.64 5.61
CA LEU A 150 2.91 -4.08 5.61
C LEU A 150 1.91 -4.38 6.73
N PHE A 151 0.77 -4.94 6.40
CA PHE A 151 -0.29 -5.26 7.35
C PHE A 151 -0.05 -6.64 7.98
N TYR A 152 0.21 -6.65 9.28
CA TYR A 152 0.29 -7.85 10.11
C TYR A 152 -1.06 -8.12 10.77
N GLU A 153 -1.72 -9.19 10.36
CA GLU A 153 -2.95 -9.65 10.98
C GLU A 153 -2.64 -10.34 12.32
N SER A 154 -3.12 -9.77 13.41
CA SER A 154 -2.87 -10.24 14.77
C SER A 154 -3.58 -11.55 15.08
N SER A 155 -3.00 -12.38 15.96
CA SER A 155 -3.70 -13.54 16.55
C SER A 155 -4.93 -13.14 17.37
N ARG A 156 -4.99 -11.90 17.86
CA ARG A 156 -6.15 -11.38 18.58
C ARG A 156 -7.36 -11.38 17.64
N GLY A 157 -8.47 -11.96 18.09
CA GLY A 157 -9.67 -12.09 17.26
C GLY A 157 -9.61 -13.22 16.22
N LYS A 158 -8.87 -14.31 16.50
CA LYS A 158 -8.72 -15.49 15.61
C LYS A 158 -8.07 -15.16 14.26
N GLY A 159 -7.15 -14.19 14.24
CA GLY A 159 -6.37 -13.88 13.05
C GLY A 159 -5.16 -14.79 12.86
N ILE A 160 -4.58 -14.74 11.66
CA ILE A 160 -3.60 -15.73 11.17
C ILE A 160 -2.15 -15.43 11.55
N SER A 161 -1.88 -14.39 12.35
CA SER A 161 -0.53 -14.04 12.84
C SER A 161 0.50 -13.93 11.70
N SER A 162 0.15 -13.21 10.65
CA SER A 162 0.95 -13.15 9.42
C SER A 162 0.90 -11.76 8.81
N VAL A 163 1.93 -11.38 8.05
CA VAL A 163 1.80 -10.25 7.12
C VAL A 163 0.98 -10.71 5.93
N VAL A 164 -0.11 -9.98 5.63
CA VAL A 164 -1.12 -10.39 4.64
C VAL A 164 -1.20 -9.49 3.42
N ALA A 165 -0.80 -8.22 3.56
CA ALA A 165 -0.86 -7.26 2.47
C ALA A 165 0.22 -6.19 2.62
N ILE A 166 0.47 -5.48 1.53
CA ILE A 166 1.33 -4.31 1.47
C ILE A 166 0.56 -3.16 0.81
N ALA A 167 0.83 -1.93 1.24
CA ALA A 167 0.25 -0.72 0.69
C ALA A 167 1.24 0.43 0.72
N ARG A 168 0.88 1.55 0.11
CA ARG A 168 1.67 2.77 0.07
C ARG A 168 1.00 3.87 0.89
N VAL A 169 1.78 4.53 1.74
CA VAL A 169 1.32 5.71 2.49
C VAL A 169 1.28 6.93 1.57
N GLN A 170 0.12 7.59 1.50
CA GLN A 170 -0.08 8.83 0.77
C GLN A 170 0.17 10.05 1.66
N ARG A 171 -0.35 10.01 2.88
CA ARG A 171 -0.17 11.06 3.90
C ARG A 171 -0.54 10.51 5.27
N ALA A 172 0.02 11.11 6.31
CA ALA A 172 -0.39 10.85 7.69
C ALA A 172 -0.46 12.15 8.48
N TYR A 173 -1.43 12.25 9.38
CA TYR A 173 -1.65 13.43 10.21
C TYR A 173 -2.29 13.05 11.54
N LEU A 174 -2.14 13.91 12.55
CA LEU A 174 -2.82 13.75 13.83
C LEU A 174 -4.19 14.40 13.76
N LYS A 175 -5.21 13.70 14.28
CA LYS A 175 -6.49 14.30 14.61
C LYS A 175 -6.84 14.03 16.08
N PRO A 176 -7.24 15.06 16.84
CA PRO A 176 -7.88 14.87 18.13
C PRO A 176 -9.16 14.04 17.98
N LYS A 177 -9.45 13.16 18.94
CA LYS A 177 -10.57 12.21 18.92
C LYS A 177 -11.92 12.89 18.72
N GLY A 178 -12.13 14.05 19.36
CA GLY A 178 -13.35 14.86 19.21
C GLY A 178 -13.48 15.63 17.89
N VAL A 179 -12.47 15.57 17.02
CA VAL A 179 -12.40 16.28 15.72
C VAL A 179 -12.32 15.30 14.54
N ILE A 180 -12.25 13.99 14.80
CA ILE A 180 -12.36 12.97 13.74
C ILE A 180 -13.81 13.01 13.24
N ASP A 181 -13.96 13.36 11.98
CA ASP A 181 -15.26 13.56 11.36
C ASP A 181 -15.63 12.39 10.44
N GLN A 182 -16.84 12.44 9.89
CA GLN A 182 -17.33 11.40 9.00
C GLN A 182 -16.44 11.23 7.75
N ALA A 183 -15.75 12.27 7.28
CA ALA A 183 -14.88 12.18 6.11
C ALA A 183 -13.59 11.41 6.40
N ASP A 184 -13.15 11.33 7.66
CA ASP A 184 -12.06 10.42 8.05
C ASP A 184 -12.54 8.98 8.24
N PHE A 185 -13.77 8.78 8.71
CA PHE A 185 -14.36 7.45 8.96
C PHE A 185 -14.84 6.77 7.68
N ASP A 186 -15.36 7.52 6.70
CA ASP A 186 -15.88 6.98 5.45
C ASP A 186 -14.87 6.07 4.70
N PRO A 187 -13.59 6.46 4.52
CA PRO A 187 -12.56 5.59 3.95
C PRO A 187 -11.89 4.64 4.97
N SER A 188 -12.36 4.62 6.22
CA SER A 188 -11.86 3.75 7.30
C SER A 188 -12.82 2.59 7.57
N VAL A 189 -12.30 1.51 8.13
CA VAL A 189 -13.13 0.41 8.68
C VAL A 189 -13.57 0.65 10.12
N LEU A 190 -13.13 1.75 10.71
CA LEU A 190 -13.53 2.16 12.05
C LEU A 190 -14.68 3.13 12.00
N SER A 191 -15.42 3.14 13.08
CA SER A 191 -16.53 4.02 13.37
C SER A 191 -16.26 4.78 14.67
N PRO A 192 -17.04 5.83 14.99
CA PRO A 192 -16.92 6.52 16.27
C PRO A 192 -16.97 5.58 17.48
N GLU A 193 -17.78 4.52 17.42
CA GLU A 193 -17.98 3.55 18.50
C GLU A 193 -16.75 2.64 18.66
N THR A 194 -16.19 2.18 17.54
CA THR A 194 -15.04 1.26 17.51
C THR A 194 -13.70 1.98 17.65
N LEU A 195 -13.67 3.31 17.56
CA LEU A 195 -12.45 4.11 17.76
C LEU A 195 -11.81 3.89 19.14
N SER A 196 -12.63 3.59 20.14
CA SER A 196 -12.18 3.24 21.51
C SER A 196 -11.30 1.99 21.55
N SER A 197 -11.42 1.09 20.56
CA SER A 197 -10.55 -0.09 20.42
C SER A 197 -9.09 0.28 20.10
N ILE A 198 -8.84 1.48 19.56
CA ILE A 198 -7.50 1.94 19.16
C ILE A 198 -6.83 2.74 20.29
N GLY A 199 -6.83 2.15 21.48
CA GLY A 199 -6.20 2.70 22.68
C GLY A 199 -6.87 3.97 23.22
N ILE A 200 -6.39 4.40 24.39
CA ILE A 200 -7.01 5.49 25.17
C ILE A 200 -6.54 6.91 24.80
N SER A 201 -5.58 7.08 23.89
CA SER A 201 -5.05 8.42 23.58
C SER A 201 -6.11 9.33 22.96
N GLU A 202 -6.10 10.61 23.38
CA GLU A 202 -6.96 11.69 22.93
C GLU A 202 -6.67 12.13 21.48
N ALA A 203 -5.50 11.79 20.93
CA ALA A 203 -5.18 12.02 19.54
C ALA A 203 -4.88 10.71 18.82
N LYS A 204 -5.31 10.62 17.55
CA LYS A 204 -5.06 9.47 16.68
C LYS A 204 -4.26 9.91 15.46
N THR A 205 -3.37 9.04 15.03
CA THR A 205 -2.73 9.15 13.72
C THR A 205 -3.69 8.59 12.68
N VAL A 206 -4.15 9.43 11.76
CA VAL A 206 -4.86 9.00 10.55
C VAL A 206 -3.83 8.84 9.45
N THR A 207 -3.69 7.63 8.92
CA THR A 207 -2.80 7.30 7.81
C THR A 207 -3.64 7.00 6.58
N ALA A 208 -3.58 7.86 5.57
CA ALA A 208 -4.20 7.62 4.29
C ALA A 208 -3.24 6.83 3.40
N PHE A 209 -3.72 5.73 2.83
CA PHE A 209 -2.91 4.81 2.04
C PHE A 209 -3.67 4.32 0.81
N ASP A 210 -2.93 3.92 -0.22
CA ASP A 210 -3.45 3.39 -1.47
C ASP A 210 -2.60 2.21 -1.96
N ASN A 211 -2.87 1.75 -3.20
CA ASN A 211 -2.13 0.67 -3.86
C ASN A 211 -2.03 -0.61 -3.01
N VAL A 212 -3.13 -1.02 -2.38
CA VAL A 212 -3.16 -2.25 -1.58
C VAL A 212 -2.96 -3.46 -2.49
N ILE A 213 -1.97 -4.29 -2.18
CA ILE A 213 -1.74 -5.59 -2.82
C ILE A 213 -1.72 -6.65 -1.73
N VAL A 214 -2.65 -7.60 -1.81
CA VAL A 214 -2.69 -8.80 -0.96
C VAL A 214 -1.51 -9.69 -1.34
N LEU A 215 -0.75 -10.14 -0.34
CA LEU A 215 0.37 -11.04 -0.57
C LEU A 215 -0.18 -12.41 -1.00
N PRO A 216 0.33 -13.00 -2.10
CA PRO A 216 -0.17 -14.30 -2.56
C PRO A 216 0.12 -15.39 -1.52
N LYS A 217 1.20 -15.25 -0.76
CA LYS A 217 1.53 -16.08 0.40
C LYS A 217 1.73 -15.21 1.64
N PRO A 218 0.82 -15.28 2.64
CA PRO A 218 1.02 -14.60 3.91
C PRO A 218 2.31 -15.04 4.60
N VAL A 219 3.07 -14.09 5.16
CA VAL A 219 4.34 -14.36 5.83
C VAL A 219 4.12 -14.53 7.32
N SER A 220 4.27 -15.76 7.80
CA SER A 220 3.91 -16.14 9.18
C SER A 220 4.77 -15.47 10.25
N LEU A 221 4.23 -15.34 11.46
CA LEU A 221 4.98 -14.93 12.66
C LEU A 221 6.26 -15.74 12.86
N ARG A 222 6.24 -17.05 12.59
CA ARG A 222 7.43 -17.90 12.69
C ARG A 222 8.52 -17.44 11.72
N SER A 223 8.13 -17.09 10.49
CA SER A 223 9.03 -16.56 9.47
C SER A 223 9.54 -15.17 9.82
N LEU A 224 8.64 -14.27 10.25
CA LEU A 224 8.98 -12.91 10.68
C LEU A 224 10.03 -12.93 11.80
N ARG A 225 9.89 -13.84 12.78
CA ARG A 225 10.90 -14.03 13.84
C ARG A 225 12.25 -14.45 13.29
N LYS A 226 12.30 -15.42 12.37
CA LYS A 226 13.54 -15.86 11.70
C LYS A 226 14.21 -14.73 10.90
N ILE A 227 13.40 -13.85 10.28
CA ILE A 227 13.89 -12.69 9.53
C ILE A 227 14.40 -11.56 10.46
N GLY A 228 14.08 -11.63 11.76
CA GLY A 228 14.43 -10.61 12.75
C GLY A 228 13.42 -9.46 12.83
N CYS A 229 12.22 -9.63 12.29
CA CYS A 229 11.12 -8.65 12.34
C CYS A 229 10.43 -8.56 13.71
N GLY A 230 11.03 -9.13 14.75
CA GLY A 230 10.62 -8.99 16.15
C GLY A 230 9.75 -10.12 16.68
N GLU A 231 9.49 -10.02 17.98
CA GLU A 231 8.64 -10.95 18.73
C GLU A 231 7.15 -10.57 18.62
N PRO A 232 6.21 -11.47 18.94
CA PRO A 232 4.77 -11.21 18.82
C PRO A 232 4.33 -9.92 19.55
N THR A 233 4.92 -9.65 20.71
CA THR A 233 4.64 -8.46 21.53
C THR A 233 5.14 -7.16 20.91
N GLN A 234 6.04 -7.21 19.94
CA GLN A 234 6.51 -6.04 19.18
C GLN A 234 5.65 -5.81 17.94
N LEU A 235 5.08 -6.88 17.38
CA LEU A 235 4.23 -6.83 16.18
C LEU A 235 2.79 -6.39 16.48
N ILE A 236 2.39 -6.25 17.75
CA ILE A 236 1.12 -5.61 18.15
C ILE A 236 1.19 -4.07 18.13
N THR A 237 2.31 -3.49 17.70
CA THR A 237 2.49 -2.04 17.50
C THR A 237 3.18 -1.78 16.17
N THR A 238 2.88 -0.64 15.53
CA THR A 238 3.56 -0.25 14.29
C THR A 238 5.05 -0.06 14.53
N ARG A 239 5.89 -0.65 13.66
CA ARG A 239 7.33 -0.54 13.77
C ARG A 239 8.03 -0.48 12.41
N PRO A 240 9.17 0.22 12.29
CA PRO A 240 9.97 0.21 11.09
C PRO A 240 10.69 -1.14 10.93
N ILE A 241 10.93 -1.51 9.68
CA ILE A 241 11.76 -2.65 9.30
C ILE A 241 12.90 -2.20 8.39
N THR A 242 14.01 -2.95 8.38
CA THR A 242 15.14 -2.66 7.50
C THR A 242 14.84 -3.07 6.05
N SER A 243 15.60 -2.53 5.09
CA SER A 243 15.48 -2.97 3.69
C SER A 243 15.79 -4.46 3.50
N GLU A 244 16.70 -5.02 4.30
CA GLU A 244 16.99 -6.46 4.28
C GLU A 244 15.77 -7.27 4.76
N GLN A 245 15.13 -6.83 5.84
CA GLN A 245 13.91 -7.47 6.36
C GLN A 245 12.76 -7.38 5.35
N LEU A 246 12.56 -6.22 4.73
CA LEU A 246 11.57 -6.05 3.65
C LEU A 246 11.83 -7.03 2.51
N ASN A 247 13.06 -7.11 2.01
CA ASN A 247 13.41 -8.01 0.92
C ASN A 247 13.14 -9.48 1.28
N LYS A 248 13.53 -9.92 2.48
CA LYS A 248 13.26 -11.30 2.95
C LYS A 248 11.77 -11.60 3.08
N ILE A 249 10.96 -10.65 3.56
CA ILE A 249 9.50 -10.79 3.60
C ILE A 249 8.95 -10.96 2.19
N LEU A 250 9.34 -10.08 1.26
CA LEU A 250 8.83 -10.11 -0.11
C LEU A 250 9.30 -11.35 -0.87
N ASP A 251 10.52 -11.83 -0.60
CA ASP A 251 11.04 -13.08 -1.16
C ASP A 251 10.19 -14.28 -0.75
N GLU A 252 9.81 -14.39 0.52
CA GLU A 252 8.94 -15.46 1.00
C GLU A 252 7.49 -15.29 0.53
N ALA A 253 7.00 -14.05 0.47
CA ALA A 253 5.64 -13.75 0.05
C ALA A 253 5.41 -14.00 -1.45
N LEU A 254 6.44 -13.79 -2.27
CA LEU A 254 6.37 -13.90 -3.74
C LEU A 254 7.03 -15.18 -4.28
N SER A 255 7.56 -16.04 -3.41
CA SER A 255 8.05 -17.37 -3.81
C SER A 255 6.90 -18.19 -4.37
N GLN A 256 7.08 -18.76 -5.56
CA GLN A 256 6.17 -19.76 -6.13
C GLN A 256 6.22 -21.07 -5.33
#